data_AF-A0A0F9BRG4-F1
#
_entry.id   AF-A0A0F9BRG4-F1
#
_cell.length_a   1.000
_cell.length_b   1.000
_cell.length_c   1.000
_cell.angle_alpha   90.00
_cell.angle_beta   90.00
_cell.angle_gamma   90.00
#
_symmetry.space_group_name_H-M   'P 1'
#
loop_
_entity.id
_entity.type
_entity.pdbx_description
1 polymer ?
#
loop_
_entity_poly.entity_id
_entity_poly.type
_entity_poly.pdbx_seq_one_letter_code
_entity_poly.pdbx_strand_id
1 'polypeptide(L)'
;MSDLYAIRGPVYSRKSTIGLSIPGGKFVFDLERGVHRAKIEWPDDIMDTWVPPVDVSVLNHYRGDRVTGRREAWEEMTAKYVEALQRTDIQVIIFDTAKKLWTACHQGILQIKQEAQVETRMGKFKETKEQAVQYLEDNGEWRVQLLEIEYVAPNERMDNLIDLARSFDKELVFVNHERPVRGPTVVKGVVEMLPIPGKFELDGWRRTIQLADWEILTRIEESILDPRFPNNKTLQFYGLILKCPIGSKAVGKELMNLTMPGAINLAKALEAV
;
A
#
# COMPACT_ATOMS: atom_id res chain seq x y z
N MET A 1 -4.15 22.34 -3.00
CA MET A 1 -2.83 21.84 -2.54
C MET A 1 -3.14 20.43 -2.12
N SER A 2 -2.74 19.47 -2.95
CA SER A 2 -3.09 18.06 -2.78
C SER A 2 -2.11 17.40 -1.80
N ASP A 3 -2.66 16.77 -0.78
CA ASP A 3 -1.94 16.08 0.27
C ASP A 3 -1.80 14.57 -0.04
N LEU A 4 -0.71 14.00 0.45
CA LEU A 4 -0.50 12.56 0.51
C LEU A 4 -0.75 12.03 1.92
N TYR A 5 -1.71 11.11 2.06
CA TYR A 5 -2.05 10.44 3.31
C TYR A 5 -1.45 9.03 3.37
N ALA A 6 -0.62 8.77 4.38
CA ALA A 6 -0.17 7.43 4.74
C ALA A 6 -0.93 6.94 5.97
N ILE A 7 -1.86 6.02 5.79
CA ILE A 7 -2.63 5.40 6.88
C ILE A 7 -2.09 4.00 7.10
N ARG A 8 -1.51 3.74 8.26
CA ARG A 8 -0.85 2.45 8.58
C ARG A 8 -1.32 1.89 9.91
N GLY A 9 -1.15 0.59 10.08
CA GLY A 9 -1.52 -0.12 11.31
C GLY A 9 -1.87 -1.58 11.04
N PRO A 10 -2.29 -2.33 12.08
CA PRO A 10 -2.56 -3.76 11.97
C PRO A 10 -3.78 -4.03 11.08
N VAL A 11 -3.94 -5.28 10.64
CA VAL A 11 -5.16 -5.71 9.94
C VAL A 11 -6.37 -5.46 10.86
N TYR A 12 -7.53 -5.12 10.29
CA TYR A 12 -8.78 -4.80 11.01
C TYR A 12 -8.81 -3.52 11.83
N SER A 13 -7.76 -2.69 11.81
CA SER A 13 -7.73 -1.42 12.53
C SER A 13 -8.45 -0.26 11.82
N ARG A 14 -9.45 -0.56 10.98
CA ARG A 14 -10.27 0.43 10.24
C ARG A 14 -9.46 1.48 9.45
N LYS A 15 -8.32 1.10 8.87
CA LYS A 15 -7.52 2.01 8.03
C LYS A 15 -8.31 2.56 6.83
N SER A 16 -9.02 1.67 6.13
CA SER A 16 -9.83 2.03 4.95
C SER A 16 -10.96 3.00 5.31
N THR A 17 -11.56 2.88 6.49
CA THR A 17 -12.54 3.80 7.07
C THR A 17 -11.96 5.22 7.21
N ILE A 18 -10.73 5.37 7.68
CA ILE A 18 -10.06 6.68 7.74
C ILE A 18 -9.85 7.23 6.33
N GLY A 19 -9.38 6.42 5.38
CA GLY A 19 -9.21 6.87 4.00
C GLY A 19 -10.52 7.31 3.34
N LEU A 20 -11.59 6.55 3.54
CA LEU A 20 -12.93 6.84 3.00
C LEU A 20 -13.65 8.01 3.66
N SER A 21 -13.15 8.50 4.78
CA SER A 21 -13.78 9.62 5.48
C SER A 21 -13.18 10.98 5.10
N ILE A 22 -12.11 11.00 4.26
CA ILE A 22 -11.59 12.23 3.67
C ILE A 22 -12.68 12.87 2.78
N PRO A 23 -13.04 14.16 2.92
CA PRO A 23 -14.08 14.79 2.12
C PRO A 23 -13.80 14.75 0.62
N GLY A 24 -14.87 14.64 -0.17
CA GLY A 24 -14.82 14.61 -1.64
C GLY A 24 -15.23 13.26 -2.22
N GLY A 25 -15.54 13.28 -3.52
CA GLY A 25 -15.80 12.11 -4.34
C GLY A 25 -14.53 11.27 -4.50
N LYS A 26 -14.70 9.95 -4.37
CA LYS A 26 -13.58 9.02 -4.19
C LYS A 26 -13.51 8.01 -5.31
N PHE A 27 -12.29 7.73 -5.75
CA PHE A 27 -11.97 6.57 -6.55
C PHE A 27 -11.09 5.62 -5.74
N VAL A 28 -11.48 4.36 -5.69
CA VAL A 28 -10.80 3.37 -4.86
C VAL A 28 -10.19 2.26 -5.72
N PHE A 29 -8.87 2.06 -5.59
CA PHE A 29 -8.18 0.87 -6.03
C PHE A 29 -8.23 -0.18 -4.90
N ASP A 30 -9.20 -1.09 -4.97
CA ASP A 30 -9.41 -2.15 -3.97
C ASP A 30 -8.63 -3.42 -4.36
N LEU A 31 -7.32 -3.37 -4.14
CA LEU A 31 -6.33 -4.38 -4.53
C LEU A 31 -6.34 -5.62 -3.63
N GLU A 32 -6.93 -5.54 -2.44
CA GLU A 32 -7.10 -6.68 -1.52
C GLU A 32 -8.56 -7.06 -1.28
N ARG A 33 -9.49 -6.44 -2.00
CA ARG A 33 -10.94 -6.61 -1.78
C ARG A 33 -11.33 -6.33 -0.34
N GLY A 34 -10.64 -5.40 0.33
CA GLY A 34 -10.81 -5.07 1.75
C GLY A 34 -11.84 -3.99 2.00
N VAL A 35 -12.12 -3.18 0.98
CA VAL A 35 -12.87 -1.92 1.10
C VAL A 35 -14.37 -2.16 1.34
N HIS A 36 -14.91 -3.29 0.86
CA HIS A 36 -16.34 -3.64 1.00
C HIS A 36 -16.91 -3.47 2.42
N ARG A 37 -16.10 -3.74 3.45
CA ARG A 37 -16.49 -3.59 4.87
C ARG A 37 -16.70 -2.14 5.28
N ALA A 38 -15.89 -1.24 4.72
CA ALA A 38 -15.93 0.18 5.03
C ALA A 38 -16.94 0.93 4.13
N LYS A 39 -17.27 0.41 2.93
CA LYS A 39 -18.26 1.04 2.02
C LYS A 39 -19.64 1.25 2.64
N ILE A 40 -20.03 0.39 3.58
CA ILE A 40 -21.34 0.48 4.26
C ILE A 40 -21.50 1.82 4.98
N GLU A 41 -20.40 2.39 5.47
CA GLU A 41 -20.38 3.66 6.21
C GLU A 41 -20.33 4.90 5.27
N TRP A 42 -19.97 4.73 3.97
CA TRP A 42 -19.85 5.82 2.97
C TRP A 42 -20.34 5.43 1.57
N PRO A 43 -21.62 5.09 1.37
CA PRO A 43 -22.11 4.66 0.06
C PRO A 43 -22.11 5.79 -0.99
N ASP A 44 -22.40 7.02 -0.58
CA ASP A 44 -22.65 8.15 -1.51
C ASP A 44 -21.38 8.89 -1.95
N ASP A 45 -20.28 8.74 -1.22
CA ASP A 45 -19.01 9.42 -1.50
C ASP A 45 -18.10 8.63 -2.46
N ILE A 46 -18.36 7.33 -2.60
CA ILE A 46 -17.57 6.44 -3.45
C ILE A 46 -18.14 6.50 -4.86
N MET A 47 -17.47 7.26 -5.72
CA MET A 47 -17.87 7.44 -7.12
C MET A 47 -17.57 6.19 -7.95
N ASP A 48 -16.47 5.50 -7.62
CA ASP A 48 -16.08 4.28 -8.33
C ASP A 48 -15.11 3.43 -7.51
N THR A 49 -15.04 2.14 -7.84
CA THR A 49 -14.04 1.22 -7.30
C THR A 49 -13.54 0.29 -8.38
N TRP A 50 -12.24 0.34 -8.61
CA TRP A 50 -11.57 -0.63 -9.44
C TRP A 50 -11.02 -1.79 -8.60
N VAL A 51 -11.34 -2.99 -9.03
CA VAL A 51 -10.80 -4.24 -8.48
C VAL A 51 -10.01 -4.90 -9.61
N PRO A 52 -8.77 -5.36 -9.36
CA PRO A 52 -8.00 -6.03 -10.39
C PRO A 52 -8.73 -7.31 -10.86
N PRO A 53 -8.80 -7.55 -12.18
CA PRO A 53 -9.54 -8.68 -12.74
C PRO A 53 -8.93 -10.03 -12.33
N VAL A 54 -7.62 -10.07 -12.15
CA VAL A 54 -6.88 -11.20 -11.59
C VAL A 54 -6.37 -10.81 -10.22
N ASP A 55 -6.54 -11.70 -9.24
CA ASP A 55 -5.96 -11.46 -7.92
C ASP A 55 -4.43 -11.45 -8.04
N VAL A 56 -3.86 -10.25 -7.93
CA VAL A 56 -2.42 -9.99 -7.86
C VAL A 56 -1.75 -10.75 -6.71
N SER A 57 -2.50 -11.28 -5.73
CA SER A 57 -1.99 -12.17 -4.70
C SER A 57 -1.84 -13.63 -5.15
N VAL A 58 -2.66 -14.11 -6.09
CA VAL A 58 -2.61 -15.50 -6.59
C VAL A 58 -1.43 -15.72 -7.52
N LEU A 59 -0.93 -14.66 -8.12
CA LEU A 59 0.34 -14.65 -8.86
C LEU A 59 1.58 -14.72 -7.92
N ASN A 60 1.42 -15.08 -6.64
CA ASN A 60 2.52 -15.27 -5.69
C ASN A 60 3.40 -16.45 -6.14
N HIS A 61 4.60 -16.11 -6.62
CA HIS A 61 5.60 -17.05 -7.10
C HIS A 61 6.24 -17.86 -5.98
N TYR A 62 6.59 -19.11 -6.28
CA TYR A 62 7.68 -19.73 -5.58
C TYR A 62 8.96 -19.01 -5.95
N ARG A 63 9.89 -18.92 -5.00
CA ARG A 63 11.18 -18.26 -5.20
C ARG A 63 11.93 -19.01 -6.31
N GLY A 64 12.16 -18.35 -7.45
CA GLY A 64 12.79 -18.99 -8.62
C GLY A 64 11.87 -19.18 -9.82
N ASP A 65 10.58 -18.86 -9.71
CA ASP A 65 9.66 -19.01 -10.83
C ASP A 65 9.70 -17.82 -11.79
N ARG A 66 9.26 -18.09 -13.02
CA ARG A 66 8.94 -17.08 -14.02
C ARG A 66 7.75 -16.23 -13.58
N VAL A 67 7.92 -14.92 -13.69
CA VAL A 67 6.91 -13.90 -13.46
C VAL A 67 6.16 -13.62 -14.76
N THR A 68 4.83 -13.67 -14.70
CA THR A 68 3.96 -13.39 -15.85
C THR A 68 2.76 -12.54 -15.42
N GLY A 69 2.27 -11.68 -16.32
CA GLY A 69 1.06 -10.86 -16.12
C GLY A 69 1.24 -9.67 -15.16
N ARG A 70 2.42 -9.47 -14.57
CA ARG A 70 2.69 -8.39 -13.60
C ARG A 70 2.90 -7.06 -14.28
N ARG A 71 3.59 -7.05 -15.42
CA ARG A 71 3.76 -5.87 -16.24
C ARG A 71 2.41 -5.38 -16.76
N GLU A 72 1.61 -6.30 -17.29
CA GLU A 72 0.27 -6.02 -17.82
C GLU A 72 -0.67 -5.51 -16.72
N ALA A 73 -0.65 -6.11 -15.52
CA ALA A 73 -1.43 -5.64 -14.39
C ALA A 73 -1.03 -4.22 -13.93
N TRP A 74 0.26 -3.88 -13.99
CA TRP A 74 0.72 -2.52 -13.72
C TRP A 74 0.23 -1.52 -14.76
N GLU A 75 0.29 -1.89 -16.05
CA GLU A 75 -0.20 -1.06 -17.16
C GLU A 75 -1.72 -0.83 -17.07
N GLU A 76 -2.51 -1.86 -16.78
CA GLU A 76 -3.95 -1.74 -16.60
C GLU A 76 -4.30 -0.81 -15.42
N MET A 77 -3.64 -1.00 -14.27
CA MET A 77 -3.86 -0.18 -13.08
C MET A 77 -3.44 1.28 -13.33
N THR A 78 -2.32 1.53 -14.02
CA THR A 78 -1.89 2.89 -14.34
C THR A 78 -2.79 3.56 -15.37
N ALA A 79 -3.33 2.82 -16.35
CA ALA A 79 -4.34 3.35 -17.26
C ALA A 79 -5.61 3.78 -16.50
N LYS A 80 -6.08 2.94 -15.57
CA LYS A 80 -7.22 3.27 -14.69
C LYS A 80 -6.93 4.45 -13.76
N TYR A 81 -5.69 4.59 -13.31
CA TYR A 81 -5.26 5.73 -12.51
C TYR A 81 -5.32 7.02 -13.31
N VAL A 82 -4.82 7.03 -14.55
CA VAL A 82 -4.90 8.20 -15.43
C VAL A 82 -6.36 8.57 -15.72
N GLU A 83 -7.24 7.59 -15.94
CA GLU A 83 -8.69 7.83 -16.09
C GLU A 83 -9.28 8.51 -14.85
N ALA A 84 -8.95 8.02 -13.65
CA ALA A 84 -9.41 8.61 -12.38
C ALA A 84 -8.86 10.04 -12.15
N LEU A 85 -7.62 10.33 -12.58
CA LEU A 85 -7.04 11.67 -12.48
C LEU A 85 -7.79 12.70 -13.33
N GLN A 86 -8.25 12.32 -14.51
CA GLN A 86 -8.93 13.20 -15.47
C GLN A 86 -10.37 13.52 -15.08
N ARG A 87 -10.95 12.75 -14.17
CA ARG A 87 -12.33 12.90 -13.69
C ARG A 87 -12.45 14.05 -12.71
N THR A 88 -13.41 14.95 -12.93
CA THR A 88 -13.63 16.15 -12.09
C THR A 88 -14.46 15.88 -10.85
N ASP A 89 -15.25 14.79 -10.85
CA ASP A 89 -16.06 14.32 -9.73
C ASP A 89 -15.24 13.60 -8.66
N ILE A 90 -14.00 13.21 -8.98
CA ILE A 90 -13.06 12.59 -8.04
C ILE A 90 -12.13 13.65 -7.48
N GLN A 91 -12.05 13.78 -6.17
CA GLN A 91 -11.04 14.60 -5.49
C GLN A 91 -10.03 13.74 -4.74
N VAL A 92 -10.39 12.50 -4.39
CA VAL A 92 -9.55 11.60 -3.59
C VAL A 92 -9.34 10.27 -4.30
N ILE A 93 -8.09 9.86 -4.44
CA ILE A 93 -7.71 8.54 -4.96
C ILE A 93 -7.11 7.70 -3.84
N ILE A 94 -7.68 6.51 -3.62
CA ILE A 94 -7.31 5.63 -2.52
C ILE A 94 -6.73 4.32 -3.06
N PHE A 95 -5.54 3.93 -2.60
CA PHE A 95 -4.96 2.61 -2.84
C PHE A 95 -5.06 1.74 -1.58
N ASP A 96 -5.94 0.73 -1.63
CA ASP A 96 -6.16 -0.27 -0.59
C ASP A 96 -5.77 -1.68 -1.10
N THR A 97 -4.52 -2.13 -0.96
CA THR A 97 -3.43 -1.55 -0.15
C THR A 97 -2.25 -1.09 -0.98
N ALA A 98 -1.51 -0.11 -0.44
CA ALA A 98 -0.25 0.36 -1.01
C ALA A 98 0.82 -0.75 -1.08
N LYS A 99 0.70 -1.81 -0.27
CA LYS A 99 1.52 -3.03 -0.40
C LYS A 99 1.35 -3.65 -1.78
N LYS A 100 0.10 -3.88 -2.20
CA LYS A 100 -0.21 -4.50 -3.50
C LYS A 100 0.15 -3.59 -4.66
N LEU A 101 -0.03 -2.27 -4.49
CA LEU A 101 0.45 -1.27 -5.44
C LEU A 101 1.96 -1.41 -5.67
N TRP A 102 2.74 -1.43 -4.58
CA TRP A 102 4.19 -1.61 -4.65
C TRP A 102 4.56 -2.95 -5.29
N THR A 103 3.89 -4.04 -4.90
CA THR A 103 4.09 -5.38 -5.47
C THR A 103 3.87 -5.41 -6.98
N ALA A 104 2.78 -4.84 -7.47
CA ALA A 104 2.52 -4.74 -8.91
C ALA A 104 3.64 -3.97 -9.63
N CYS A 105 4.08 -2.84 -9.06
CA CYS A 105 5.17 -2.02 -9.61
C CYS A 105 6.47 -2.81 -9.75
N HIS A 106 6.99 -3.33 -8.63
CA HIS A 106 8.33 -3.91 -8.60
C HIS A 106 8.37 -5.28 -9.28
N GLN A 107 7.28 -6.06 -9.24
CA GLN A 107 7.23 -7.33 -9.96
C GLN A 107 7.04 -7.14 -11.46
N GLY A 108 6.38 -6.06 -11.91
CA GLY A 108 6.36 -5.71 -13.33
C GLY A 108 7.77 -5.42 -13.88
N ILE A 109 8.62 -4.75 -13.09
CA ILE A 109 10.04 -4.56 -13.46
C ILE A 109 10.80 -5.89 -13.45
N LEU A 110 10.55 -6.76 -12.46
CA LEU A 110 11.18 -8.08 -12.42
C LEU A 110 10.83 -8.92 -13.65
N GLN A 111 9.57 -8.91 -14.10
CA GLN A 111 9.14 -9.57 -15.33
C GLN A 111 9.93 -9.07 -16.54
N ILE A 112 10.08 -7.75 -16.70
CA ILE A 112 10.88 -7.17 -17.80
C ILE A 112 12.33 -7.66 -17.76
N LYS A 113 12.92 -7.80 -16.57
CA LYS A 113 14.29 -8.32 -16.42
C LYS A 113 14.38 -9.81 -16.77
N GLN A 114 13.37 -10.60 -16.42
CA GLN A 114 13.30 -12.00 -16.80
C GLN A 114 13.10 -12.17 -18.32
N GLU A 115 12.24 -11.36 -18.94
CA GLU A 115 12.07 -11.32 -20.40
C GLU A 115 13.39 -10.99 -21.11
N ALA A 116 14.18 -10.05 -20.57
CA ALA A 116 15.51 -9.76 -21.09
C ALA A 116 16.52 -10.93 -20.93
N GLN A 117 16.36 -11.81 -19.92
CA GLN A 117 17.16 -13.04 -19.83
C GLN A 117 16.87 -13.97 -21.02
N VAL A 118 15.59 -14.10 -21.40
CA VAL A 118 15.18 -14.89 -22.56
C VAL A 118 15.78 -14.31 -23.84
N GLU A 119 15.65 -13.00 -24.05
CA GLU A 119 16.20 -12.31 -25.23
C GLU A 119 17.73 -12.48 -25.34
N THR A 120 18.44 -12.36 -24.21
CA THR A 120 19.89 -12.55 -24.16
C THR A 120 20.28 -13.98 -24.55
N ARG A 121 19.54 -14.99 -24.06
CA ARG A 121 19.76 -16.39 -24.42
C ARG A 121 19.51 -16.64 -25.91
N MET A 122 18.39 -16.15 -26.43
CA MET A 122 18.06 -16.25 -27.85
C MET A 122 19.18 -15.65 -28.72
N GLY A 123 19.71 -14.48 -28.35
CA GLY A 123 20.81 -13.84 -29.08
C GLY A 123 22.14 -14.61 -28.99
N LYS A 124 22.50 -15.08 -27.78
CA LYS A 124 23.81 -15.71 -27.52
C LYS A 124 23.89 -17.15 -28.04
N PHE A 125 22.82 -17.92 -27.88
CA PHE A 125 22.77 -19.34 -28.20
C PHE A 125 21.98 -19.66 -29.47
N LYS A 126 21.38 -18.64 -30.12
CA LYS A 126 20.51 -18.80 -31.31
C LYS A 126 19.34 -19.75 -31.07
N GLU A 127 18.86 -19.79 -29.83
CA GLU A 127 17.72 -20.58 -29.38
C GLU A 127 16.40 -19.93 -29.82
N THR A 128 15.34 -20.72 -30.00
CA THR A 128 13.98 -20.16 -30.06
C THR A 128 13.54 -19.68 -28.67
N LYS A 129 12.48 -18.88 -28.62
CA LYS A 129 11.93 -18.39 -27.34
C LYS A 129 11.55 -19.54 -26.41
N GLU A 130 10.96 -20.59 -26.96
CA GLU A 130 10.52 -21.79 -26.24
C GLU A 130 11.72 -22.53 -25.65
N GLN A 131 12.79 -22.68 -26.42
CA GLN A 131 14.03 -23.34 -25.96
C GLN A 131 14.70 -22.55 -24.82
N ALA A 132 14.77 -21.23 -24.95
CA ALA A 132 15.35 -20.36 -23.93
C ALA A 132 14.53 -20.38 -22.63
N VAL A 133 13.20 -20.36 -22.72
CA VAL A 133 12.30 -20.46 -21.57
C VAL A 133 12.45 -21.83 -20.88
N GLN A 134 12.39 -22.92 -21.65
CA GLN A 134 12.52 -24.27 -21.12
C GLN A 134 13.84 -24.46 -20.37
N TYR A 135 14.94 -23.98 -20.94
CA TYR A 135 16.24 -24.04 -20.26
C TYR A 135 16.21 -23.30 -18.91
N LEU A 136 15.65 -22.09 -18.86
CA LEU A 136 15.62 -21.31 -17.61
C LEU A 136 14.74 -21.96 -16.54
N GLU A 137 13.65 -22.59 -16.95
CA GLU A 137 12.76 -23.37 -16.07
C GLU A 137 13.46 -24.63 -15.56
N ASP A 138 14.04 -25.44 -16.43
CA ASP A 138 14.71 -26.70 -16.08
C ASP A 138 15.91 -26.50 -15.14
N ASN A 139 16.62 -25.38 -15.28
CA ASN A 139 17.82 -25.07 -14.49
C ASN A 139 17.54 -24.12 -13.31
N GLY A 140 16.31 -23.63 -13.14
CA GLY A 140 15.97 -22.67 -12.07
C GLY A 140 16.79 -21.37 -12.15
N GLU A 141 17.16 -20.94 -13.36
CA GLU A 141 18.04 -19.79 -13.61
C GLU A 141 17.27 -18.45 -13.73
N TRP A 142 15.97 -18.46 -13.48
CA TRP A 142 15.18 -17.24 -13.46
C TRP A 142 15.66 -16.27 -12.40
N ARG A 143 15.72 -15.00 -12.77
CA ARG A 143 16.00 -13.92 -11.85
C ARG A 143 14.94 -13.89 -10.75
N VAL A 144 15.38 -14.05 -9.51
CA VAL A 144 14.50 -14.14 -8.35
C VAL A 144 14.10 -12.75 -7.81
N GLN A 145 14.98 -11.76 -7.93
CA GLN A 145 14.80 -10.43 -7.37
C GLN A 145 15.51 -9.36 -8.19
N LEU A 146 15.13 -8.10 -7.99
CA LEU A 146 15.85 -6.95 -8.50
C LEU A 146 17.16 -6.74 -7.73
N LEU A 147 18.19 -6.26 -8.43
CA LEU A 147 19.39 -5.71 -7.78
C LEU A 147 19.08 -4.35 -7.17
N GLU A 148 19.87 -3.93 -6.19
CA GLU A 148 19.67 -2.64 -5.51
C GLU A 148 19.60 -1.46 -6.48
N ILE A 149 20.51 -1.41 -7.47
CA ILE A 149 20.50 -0.36 -8.51
C ILE A 149 19.25 -0.38 -9.40
N GLU A 150 18.60 -1.54 -9.54
CA GLU A 150 17.40 -1.68 -10.36
C GLU A 150 16.14 -1.21 -9.66
N TYR A 151 16.19 -0.97 -8.34
CA TYR A 151 15.08 -0.35 -7.61
C TYR A 151 14.86 1.12 -7.97
N VAL A 152 15.76 1.76 -8.72
CA VAL A 152 15.56 3.11 -9.26
C VAL A 152 14.27 3.18 -10.09
N ALA A 153 14.08 2.28 -11.06
CA ALA A 153 12.92 2.30 -11.95
C ALA A 153 11.55 2.15 -11.22
N PRO A 154 11.33 1.17 -10.31
CA PRO A 154 10.07 1.10 -9.58
C PRO A 154 9.90 2.24 -8.58
N ASN A 155 10.98 2.81 -8.02
CA ASN A 155 10.88 4.00 -7.17
C ASN A 155 10.42 5.22 -7.97
N GLU A 156 11.02 5.48 -9.13
CA GLU A 156 10.62 6.57 -10.02
C GLU A 156 9.15 6.43 -10.47
N ARG A 157 8.69 5.20 -10.74
CA ARG A 157 7.27 4.93 -11.03
C ARG A 157 6.34 5.33 -9.88
N MET A 158 6.74 5.09 -8.64
CA MET A 158 5.96 5.47 -7.45
C MET A 158 6.00 6.98 -7.19
N ASP A 159 7.17 7.61 -7.38
CA ASP A 159 7.32 9.07 -7.30
C ASP A 159 6.40 9.75 -8.35
N ASN A 160 6.44 9.28 -9.59
CA ASN A 160 5.60 9.80 -10.68
C ASN A 160 4.10 9.66 -10.40
N LEU A 161 3.65 8.60 -9.71
CA LEU A 161 2.24 8.47 -9.31
C LEU A 161 1.83 9.63 -8.41
N ILE A 162 2.66 9.97 -7.42
CA ILE A 162 2.40 11.07 -6.47
C ILE A 162 2.43 12.41 -7.19
N ASP A 163 3.45 12.65 -8.01
CA ASP A 163 3.60 13.92 -8.74
C ASP A 163 2.45 14.16 -9.71
N LEU A 164 1.97 13.10 -10.37
CA LEU A 164 0.77 13.18 -11.20
C LEU A 164 -0.48 13.52 -10.37
N ALA A 165 -0.71 12.89 -9.22
CA ALA A 165 -1.84 13.23 -8.35
C ALA A 165 -1.86 14.73 -8.01
N ARG A 166 -0.70 15.24 -7.61
CA ARG A 166 -0.50 16.65 -7.24
C ARG A 166 -0.75 17.59 -8.43
N SER A 167 -0.30 17.22 -9.62
CA SER A 167 -0.52 18.03 -10.83
C SER A 167 -1.99 18.16 -11.24
N PHE A 168 -2.81 17.16 -10.88
CA PHE A 168 -4.27 17.15 -11.10
C PHE A 168 -5.07 17.61 -9.86
N ASP A 169 -4.39 18.13 -8.83
CA ASP A 169 -4.96 18.55 -7.54
C ASP A 169 -5.87 17.46 -6.92
N LYS A 170 -5.40 16.20 -6.95
CA LYS A 170 -6.07 15.05 -6.32
C LYS A 170 -5.38 14.65 -5.03
N GLU A 171 -6.14 14.46 -3.97
CA GLU A 171 -5.67 13.86 -2.72
C GLU A 171 -5.30 12.39 -2.96
N LEU A 172 -4.17 11.95 -2.42
CA LEU A 172 -3.71 10.57 -2.57
C LEU A 172 -3.67 9.86 -1.21
N VAL A 173 -4.28 8.68 -1.12
CA VAL A 173 -4.35 7.92 0.13
C VAL A 173 -3.75 6.54 -0.06
N PHE A 174 -2.70 6.27 0.72
CA PHE A 174 -2.07 4.96 0.80
C PHE A 174 -2.48 4.26 2.09
N VAL A 175 -3.30 3.22 1.96
CA VAL A 175 -3.62 2.32 3.06
C VAL A 175 -2.53 1.24 3.14
N ASN A 176 -1.82 1.21 4.25
CA ASN A 176 -0.66 0.36 4.44
C ASN A 176 -0.87 -0.65 5.55
N HIS A 177 -0.37 -1.86 5.32
CA HIS A 177 -0.15 -2.82 6.41
C HIS A 177 1.22 -2.59 7.04
N GLU A 178 1.36 -3.10 8.25
CA GLU A 178 2.62 -3.15 8.95
C GLU A 178 3.12 -4.58 9.05
N ARG A 179 4.44 -4.73 9.02
CA ARG A 179 5.12 -6.00 9.28
C ARG A 179 6.13 -5.84 10.40
N PRO A 180 6.38 -6.89 11.19
CA PRO A 180 7.40 -6.82 12.22
C PRO A 180 8.79 -6.65 11.59
N VAL A 181 9.59 -5.74 12.15
CA VAL A 181 11.00 -5.61 11.79
C VAL A 181 11.73 -6.86 12.26
N ARG A 182 12.45 -7.52 11.35
CA ARG A 182 13.30 -8.66 11.70
C ARG A 182 14.74 -8.20 11.91
N GLY A 183 15.37 -8.67 12.98
CA GLY A 183 16.76 -8.36 13.29
C GLY A 183 17.49 -9.54 13.91
N PRO A 184 18.83 -9.47 13.96
CA PRO A 184 19.65 -10.53 14.53
C PRO A 184 19.35 -10.66 16.03
N THR A 185 18.86 -11.83 16.44
CA THR A 185 18.53 -12.17 17.81
C THR A 185 19.23 -13.47 18.15
N VAL A 186 19.92 -13.53 19.28
CA VAL A 186 20.61 -14.75 19.71
C VAL A 186 19.61 -15.68 20.38
N VAL A 187 19.31 -16.81 19.74
CA VAL A 187 18.47 -17.87 20.30
C VAL A 187 19.31 -19.11 20.45
N LYS A 188 19.45 -19.58 21.70
CA LYS A 188 20.23 -20.78 22.04
C LYS A 188 21.66 -20.78 21.46
N GLY A 189 22.30 -19.61 21.42
CA GLY A 189 23.67 -19.44 20.91
C GLY A 189 23.79 -19.29 19.38
N VAL A 190 22.68 -19.34 18.63
CA VAL A 190 22.65 -19.10 17.18
C VAL A 190 22.03 -17.74 16.90
N VAL A 191 22.61 -16.98 15.96
CA VAL A 191 22.03 -15.73 15.48
C VAL A 191 20.91 -16.06 14.49
N GLU A 192 19.67 -15.81 14.90
CA GLU A 192 18.48 -15.97 14.08
C GLU A 192 17.88 -14.61 13.73
N MET A 193 17.28 -14.49 12.54
CA MET A 193 16.57 -13.28 12.12
C MET A 193 15.12 -13.32 12.60
N LEU A 194 14.89 -12.90 13.84
CA LEU A 194 13.57 -12.94 14.47
C LEU A 194 12.88 -11.57 14.48
N PRO A 195 11.54 -11.54 14.51
CA PRO A 195 10.76 -10.33 14.81
C PRO A 195 11.26 -9.66 16.08
N ILE A 196 11.61 -8.38 16.00
CA ILE A 196 11.93 -7.57 17.18
C ILE A 196 10.59 -7.15 17.83
N PRO A 197 10.35 -7.50 19.10
CA PRO A 197 9.10 -7.13 19.78
C PRO A 197 8.85 -5.62 19.74
N GLY A 198 7.62 -5.23 19.40
CA GLY A 198 7.17 -3.83 19.38
C GLY A 198 7.72 -2.98 18.23
N LYS A 199 8.58 -3.51 17.35
CA LYS A 199 9.08 -2.79 16.17
C LYS A 199 8.37 -3.24 14.90
N PHE A 200 7.67 -2.31 14.29
CA PHE A 200 6.94 -2.51 13.04
C PHE A 200 7.43 -1.52 11.98
N GLU A 201 7.48 -1.97 10.74
CA GLU A 201 7.73 -1.14 9.57
C GLU A 201 6.60 -1.29 8.55
N LEU A 202 6.50 -0.35 7.62
CA LEU A 202 5.57 -0.45 6.49
C LEU A 202 5.85 -1.70 5.67
N ASP A 203 4.79 -2.45 5.38
CA ASP A 203 4.82 -3.53 4.42
C ASP A 203 4.45 -2.99 3.03
N GLY A 204 5.43 -2.41 2.33
CA GLY A 204 5.22 -1.74 1.06
C GLY A 204 6.42 -0.87 0.65
N TRP A 205 6.14 0.20 -0.11
CA TRP A 205 7.18 1.13 -0.52
C TRP A 205 7.68 1.97 0.66
N ARG A 206 8.98 1.85 0.98
CA ARG A 206 9.57 2.43 2.20
C ARG A 206 9.53 3.97 2.25
N ARG A 207 9.52 4.64 1.10
CA ARG A 207 9.53 6.11 1.00
C ARG A 207 8.16 6.74 1.27
N THR A 208 7.08 5.94 1.36
CA THR A 208 5.72 6.44 1.63
C THR A 208 5.65 7.40 2.82
N ILE A 209 6.20 7.03 3.99
CA ILE A 209 6.17 7.91 5.18
C ILE A 209 6.96 9.20 4.97
N GLN A 210 8.11 9.11 4.26
CA GLN A 210 8.95 10.28 4.02
C GLN A 210 8.23 11.32 3.17
N LEU A 211 7.51 10.85 2.15
CA LEU A 211 6.79 11.70 1.19
C LEU A 211 5.40 12.12 1.65
N ALA A 212 4.77 11.37 2.56
CA ALA A 212 3.42 11.66 3.02
C ALA A 212 3.34 12.98 3.79
N ASP A 213 2.31 13.78 3.53
CA ASP A 213 2.02 15.01 4.25
C ASP A 213 1.31 14.69 5.58
N TRP A 214 0.43 13.69 5.54
CA TRP A 214 -0.24 13.11 6.70
C TRP A 214 0.23 11.68 6.97
N GLU A 215 0.57 11.39 8.22
CA GLU A 215 0.83 10.02 8.67
C GLU A 215 -0.10 9.70 9.84
N ILE A 216 -0.90 8.64 9.69
CA ILE A 216 -1.87 8.21 10.70
C ILE A 216 -1.60 6.74 11.05
N LEU A 217 -1.34 6.47 12.33
CA LEU A 217 -1.15 5.12 12.87
C LEU A 217 -2.43 4.65 13.56
N THR A 218 -3.04 3.59 13.04
CA THR A 218 -4.22 2.98 13.63
C THR A 218 -3.87 1.89 14.63
N ARG A 219 -4.68 1.76 15.68
CA ARG A 219 -4.54 0.74 16.73
C ARG A 219 -5.89 0.20 17.15
N ILE A 220 -5.88 -1.00 17.71
CA ILE A 220 -7.05 -1.67 18.28
C ILE A 220 -6.72 -1.94 19.74
N GLU A 221 -7.59 -1.53 20.65
CA GLU A 221 -7.49 -1.88 22.06
C GLU A 221 -8.76 -2.61 22.51
N GLU A 222 -8.56 -3.67 23.29
CA GLU A 222 -9.66 -4.37 23.96
C GLU A 222 -9.93 -3.70 25.31
N SER A 223 -11.14 -3.18 25.48
CA SER A 223 -11.61 -2.63 26.75
C SER A 223 -12.66 -3.54 27.36
N ILE A 224 -12.58 -3.73 28.68
CA ILE A 224 -13.63 -4.41 29.45
C ILE A 224 -14.52 -3.31 30.03
N LEU A 225 -15.77 -3.21 29.55
CA LEU A 225 -16.71 -2.16 29.96
C LEU A 225 -17.14 -2.29 31.44
N ASP A 226 -17.23 -3.54 31.95
CA ASP A 226 -17.57 -3.83 33.34
C ASP A 226 -16.71 -5.00 33.85
N PRO A 227 -15.88 -4.82 34.90
CA PRO A 227 -15.07 -5.87 35.49
C PRO A 227 -15.87 -7.10 35.95
N ARG A 228 -17.18 -6.95 36.20
CA ARG A 228 -18.09 -8.04 36.59
C ARG A 228 -18.49 -8.93 35.42
N PHE A 229 -18.31 -8.47 34.19
CA PHE A 229 -18.55 -9.22 32.96
C PHE A 229 -17.27 -9.27 32.12
N PRO A 230 -16.22 -9.99 32.57
CA PRO A 230 -14.90 -9.99 31.93
C PRO A 230 -14.92 -10.55 30.49
N ASN A 231 -15.98 -11.26 30.11
CA ASN A 231 -16.19 -11.77 28.76
C ASN A 231 -16.84 -10.75 27.81
N ASN A 232 -17.36 -9.63 28.34
CA ASN A 232 -17.99 -8.59 27.53
C ASN A 232 -16.95 -7.53 27.11
N LYS A 233 -16.07 -7.95 26.20
CA LYS A 233 -15.01 -7.11 25.64
C LYS A 233 -15.55 -6.23 24.52
N THR A 234 -15.20 -4.96 24.53
CA THR A 234 -15.46 -4.02 23.44
C THR A 234 -14.16 -3.62 22.77
N LEU A 235 -14.15 -3.67 21.44
CA LEU A 235 -13.03 -3.17 20.64
C LEU A 235 -13.15 -1.66 20.50
N GLN A 236 -12.14 -0.95 20.97
CA GLN A 236 -11.93 0.46 20.70
C GLN A 236 -10.88 0.62 19.62
N PHE A 237 -11.12 1.56 18.72
CA PHE A 237 -10.24 1.82 17.60
C PHE A 237 -9.72 3.25 17.68
N TYR A 238 -8.41 3.39 17.49
CA TYR A 238 -7.68 4.65 17.67
C TYR A 238 -6.87 4.98 16.43
N GLY A 239 -6.75 6.27 16.13
CA GLY A 239 -5.88 6.79 15.07
C GLY A 239 -4.98 7.87 15.64
N LEU A 240 -3.68 7.61 15.69
CA LEU A 240 -2.68 8.57 16.17
C LEU A 240 -2.10 9.34 14.98
N ILE A 241 -2.18 10.66 15.02
CA ILE A 241 -1.55 11.53 14.01
C ILE A 241 -0.07 11.64 14.31
N LEU A 242 0.77 11.12 13.42
CA LEU A 242 2.23 11.13 13.54
C LEU A 242 2.89 12.24 12.72
N LYS A 243 2.26 12.61 11.59
CA LYS A 243 2.72 13.68 10.69
C LYS A 243 1.51 14.41 10.13
N CYS A 244 1.62 15.73 9.98
CA CYS A 244 0.57 16.61 9.47
C CYS A 244 1.20 17.95 9.03
N PRO A 245 0.72 18.58 7.94
CA PRO A 245 1.19 19.89 7.49
C PRO A 245 0.89 21.03 8.48
N ILE A 246 -0.10 20.87 9.35
CA ILE A 246 -0.54 21.86 10.36
C ILE A 246 0.36 21.82 11.63
N GLY A 247 1.35 20.93 11.65
CA GLY A 247 2.40 20.89 12.66
C GLY A 247 1.97 20.39 14.04
N SER A 248 2.64 20.87 15.09
CA SER A 248 2.54 20.36 16.47
C SER A 248 1.14 20.48 17.09
N LYS A 249 0.24 21.28 16.50
CA LYS A 249 -1.16 21.41 16.97
C LYS A 249 -1.96 20.12 16.78
N ALA A 250 -1.58 19.27 15.83
CA ALA A 250 -2.31 18.04 15.49
C ALA A 250 -1.48 16.77 15.76
N VAL A 251 -0.15 16.83 15.64
CA VAL A 251 0.74 15.69 15.91
C VAL A 251 0.59 15.24 17.37
N GLY A 252 0.48 13.93 17.58
CA GLY A 252 0.27 13.32 18.89
C GLY A 252 -1.19 13.23 19.34
N LYS A 253 -2.13 13.82 18.60
CA LYS A 253 -3.56 13.68 18.90
C LYS A 253 -4.10 12.32 18.49
N GLU A 254 -4.99 11.80 19.32
CA GLU A 254 -5.71 10.56 19.08
C GLU A 254 -7.13 10.85 18.57
N LEU A 255 -7.46 10.23 17.45
CA LEU A 255 -8.78 10.22 16.86
C LEU A 255 -9.58 9.09 17.50
N MET A 256 -10.54 9.44 18.35
CA MET A 256 -11.57 8.52 18.83
C MET A 256 -12.70 8.46 17.78
N ASN A 257 -13.21 7.27 17.48
CA ASN A 257 -14.22 6.98 16.45
C ASN A 257 -13.77 6.96 14.98
N LEU A 258 -12.46 6.98 14.70
CA LEU A 258 -11.85 6.69 13.38
C LEU A 258 -12.56 7.23 12.12
N THR A 259 -13.18 8.40 12.21
CA THR A 259 -13.76 9.11 11.08
C THR A 259 -13.01 10.43 10.91
N MET A 260 -12.48 10.68 9.70
CA MET A 260 -11.77 11.92 9.34
C MET A 260 -12.59 13.20 9.47
N PRO A 261 -13.95 13.23 9.45
CA PRO A 261 -14.70 14.41 9.87
C PRO A 261 -14.23 14.95 11.23
N GLY A 262 -13.83 14.09 12.19
CA GLY A 262 -13.26 14.57 13.46
C GLY A 262 -11.89 15.25 13.30
N ALA A 263 -11.02 14.72 12.43
CA ALA A 263 -9.66 15.23 12.21
C ALA A 263 -9.62 16.48 11.32
N ILE A 264 -10.44 16.52 10.27
CA ILE A 264 -10.54 17.64 9.33
C ILE A 264 -11.38 18.77 9.92
N ASN A 265 -12.42 18.46 10.71
CA ASN A 265 -13.08 19.51 11.49
C ASN A 265 -12.16 20.05 12.58
N LEU A 266 -11.27 19.24 13.17
CA LEU A 266 -10.26 19.74 14.09
C LEU A 266 -9.19 20.59 13.38
N ALA A 267 -8.72 20.17 12.21
CA ALA A 267 -7.80 20.95 11.37
C ALA A 267 -8.40 22.28 10.94
N LYS A 268 -9.62 22.26 10.36
CA LYS A 268 -10.37 23.46 9.95
C LYS A 268 -10.80 24.33 11.13
N ALA A 269 -11.14 23.74 12.28
CA ALA A 269 -11.43 24.50 13.50
C ALA A 269 -10.17 25.12 14.13
N LEU A 270 -8.98 24.55 13.89
CA LEU A 270 -7.69 25.11 14.33
C LEU A 270 -7.10 26.14 13.35
N GLU A 271 -7.57 26.18 12.10
CA GLU A 271 -7.33 27.24 11.12
C GLU A 271 -8.30 28.43 11.29
N ALA A 272 -9.46 28.22 11.91
CA ALA A 272 -10.46 29.26 12.20
C ALA A 272 -10.17 30.08 13.48
N VAL A 273 -8.99 29.92 14.09
CA VAL A 273 -8.48 30.67 15.27
C VAL A 273 -7.13 31.28 14.93
#